data_AF-A0A9E4MNH5-F1
#
_entry.id   AF-A0A9E4MNH5-F1
#
_cell.length_a   1.000
_cell.length_b   1.000
_cell.length_c   1.000
_cell.angle_alpha   90.00
_cell.angle_beta   90.00
_cell.angle_gamma   90.00
#
_symmetry.space_group_name_H-M   'P 1'
#
loop_
_entity.id
_entity.type
_entity.pdbx_description
1 polymer ?
#
loop_
_entity_poly.entity_id
_entity_poly.type
_entity_poly.pdbx_seq_one_letter_code
_entity_poly.pdbx_strand_id
1 'polypeptide(L)'
;MLSIFSCNRDKRDHVQAPVKHLEARSNDMGNTELPAGVPIEPGVSIGKVSLGQAVESLPGPEKQENGTVTVPPGISASIKDGLVVDIWLEDIRALAMPVIIAGVTIPPDAPLERIKELLGPCQEVPVKGGMFFNCKAGVAIGTDFLGEGRFVQVRVGPR
;
A
#
# COMPACT_ATOMS: atom_id res chain seq x y z
N MET A 1 -74.36 -35.37 -33.73
CA MET A 1 -74.54 -34.67 -35.02
C MET A 1 -74.11 -33.23 -34.79
N LEU A 2 -72.87 -32.88 -35.16
CA LEU A 2 -72.45 -32.32 -36.46
C LEU A 2 -72.62 -30.79 -36.53
N SER A 3 -71.52 -30.14 -36.96
CA SER A 3 -71.31 -28.73 -37.35
C SER A 3 -70.49 -27.93 -36.32
N ILE A 4 -69.17 -27.74 -36.44
CA ILE A 4 -68.28 -27.27 -37.53
C ILE A 4 -68.42 -25.76 -37.81
N PHE A 5 -67.37 -25.05 -37.37
CA PHE A 5 -66.72 -23.82 -37.86
C PHE A 5 -67.46 -22.48 -37.96
N SER A 6 -66.85 -21.46 -37.35
CA SER A 6 -66.73 -20.12 -37.94
C SER A 6 -65.35 -19.54 -37.65
N CYS A 7 -64.62 -19.27 -38.73
CA CYS A 7 -63.46 -18.38 -38.78
C CYS A 7 -63.92 -16.95 -39.05
N ASN A 8 -63.42 -15.96 -38.30
CA ASN A 8 -62.92 -14.66 -38.77
C ASN A 8 -62.58 -13.81 -37.53
N ARG A 9 -61.33 -13.38 -37.32
CA ARG A 9 -60.50 -12.39 -38.04
C ARG A 9 -60.64 -10.99 -37.42
N ASP A 10 -59.49 -10.52 -36.95
CA ASP A 10 -59.06 -9.15 -36.67
C ASP A 10 -60.03 -8.22 -35.92
N LYS A 11 -59.64 -7.87 -34.69
CA LYS A 11 -59.51 -6.46 -34.30
C LYS A 11 -58.33 -6.29 -33.36
N ARG A 12 -57.39 -5.47 -33.82
CA ARG A 12 -56.30 -4.87 -33.05
C ARG A 12 -56.92 -4.03 -31.95
N ASP A 13 -56.42 -4.15 -30.74
CA ASP A 13 -56.34 -3.01 -29.82
C ASP A 13 -55.08 -3.17 -28.96
N HIS A 14 -54.31 -2.08 -28.95
CA HIS A 14 -53.08 -1.90 -28.20
C HIS A 14 -53.34 -2.05 -26.71
N VAL A 15 -52.61 -2.96 -26.04
CA VAL A 15 -52.31 -2.80 -24.62
C VAL A 15 -50.82 -2.97 -24.41
N GLN A 16 -50.21 -1.83 -24.12
CA GLN A 16 -48.81 -1.59 -23.85
C GLN A 16 -48.48 -2.15 -22.45
N ALA A 17 -47.74 -3.26 -22.38
CA ALA A 17 -47.17 -3.73 -21.13
C ALA A 17 -45.77 -3.11 -20.97
N PRO A 18 -45.48 -2.43 -19.85
CA PRO A 18 -44.19 -1.79 -19.63
C PRO A 18 -43.08 -2.82 -19.45
N VAL A 19 -42.01 -2.62 -20.23
CA VAL A 19 -40.72 -3.30 -20.11
C VAL A 19 -40.20 -3.07 -18.69
N LYS A 20 -40.07 -4.15 -17.92
CA LYS A 20 -39.33 -4.13 -16.65
C LYS A 20 -37.89 -3.76 -16.96
N HIS A 21 -37.54 -2.52 -16.69
CA HIS A 21 -36.17 -2.05 -16.69
C HIS A 21 -35.44 -2.86 -15.62
N LEU A 22 -34.53 -3.74 -16.05
CA LEU A 22 -33.49 -4.26 -15.17
C LEU A 22 -32.65 -3.05 -14.77
N GLU A 23 -32.95 -2.51 -13.59
CA GLU A 23 -32.07 -1.57 -12.92
C GLU A 23 -30.73 -2.26 -12.73
N ALA A 24 -29.75 -1.78 -13.50
CA ALA A 24 -28.36 -1.97 -13.19
C ALA A 24 -28.15 -1.41 -11.78
N ARG A 25 -28.04 -2.31 -10.80
CA ARG A 25 -27.41 -2.01 -9.53
C ARG A 25 -25.97 -1.62 -9.86
N SER A 26 -25.73 -0.33 -10.09
CA SER A 26 -24.45 0.28 -9.80
C SER A 26 -24.19 0.02 -8.32
N ASN A 27 -23.45 -1.06 -8.04
CA ASN A 27 -22.69 -1.12 -6.81
C ASN A 27 -21.66 0.00 -6.92
N ASP A 28 -22.06 1.15 -6.38
CA ASP A 28 -21.16 2.20 -5.92
C ASP A 28 -20.21 1.51 -4.94
N MET A 29 -19.09 1.02 -5.47
CA MET A 29 -17.99 0.49 -4.68
C MET A 29 -17.46 1.69 -3.93
N GLY A 30 -17.97 1.83 -2.71
CA GLY A 30 -17.59 2.85 -1.76
C GLY A 30 -16.09 3.03 -1.82
N ASN A 31 -15.71 4.25 -2.13
CA ASN A 31 -14.36 4.78 -2.00
C ASN A 31 -13.93 4.48 -0.57
N THR A 32 -13.27 3.33 -0.37
CA THR A 32 -12.74 2.95 0.93
C THR A 32 -11.54 3.85 1.07
N GLU A 33 -11.74 5.03 1.67
CA GLU A 33 -10.66 5.92 2.04
C GLU A 33 -9.68 5.08 2.86
N LEU A 34 -8.58 4.68 2.21
CA LEU A 34 -7.49 4.04 2.91
C LEU A 34 -7.13 4.94 4.08
N PRO A 35 -6.90 4.38 5.29
CA PRO A 35 -6.59 5.20 6.45
C PRO A 35 -5.47 6.18 6.09
N ALA A 36 -5.61 7.45 6.48
CA ALA A 36 -4.58 8.45 6.23
C ALA A 36 -3.27 7.97 6.88
N GLY A 37 -2.27 7.66 6.06
CA GLY A 37 -1.02 7.07 6.50
C GLY A 37 0.04 7.10 5.41
N VAL A 38 1.28 6.77 5.77
CA VAL A 38 2.40 6.67 4.82
C VAL A 38 2.39 5.28 4.19
N PRO A 39 2.05 5.14 2.89
CA PRO A 39 2.07 3.83 2.23
C PRO A 39 3.51 3.36 2.03
N ILE A 40 3.75 2.09 2.31
CA ILE A 40 5.00 1.38 2.00
C ILE A 40 4.63 0.21 1.11
N GLU A 41 5.13 0.27 -0.12
CA GLU A 41 5.05 -0.81 -1.08
C GLU A 41 6.40 -1.53 -1.10
N PRO A 42 6.48 -2.76 -0.57
CA PRO A 42 7.73 -3.48 -0.46
C PRO A 42 8.39 -3.69 -1.83
N GLY A 43 9.69 -3.40 -1.94
CA GLY A 43 10.41 -3.48 -3.22
C GLY A 43 10.08 -2.36 -4.21
N VAL A 44 9.27 -1.37 -3.83
CA VAL A 44 8.79 -0.33 -4.77
C VAL A 44 8.96 1.08 -4.19
N SER A 45 8.32 1.41 -3.07
CA SER A 45 8.20 2.80 -2.61
C SER A 45 7.97 2.98 -1.11
N ILE A 46 8.29 4.17 -0.61
CA ILE A 46 7.84 4.71 0.68
C ILE A 46 7.22 6.09 0.41
N GLY A 47 5.92 6.21 0.62
CA GLY A 47 5.17 7.44 0.36
C GLY A 47 5.26 7.86 -1.11
N LYS A 48 5.88 9.02 -1.35
CA LYS A 48 6.07 9.59 -2.70
C LYS A 48 7.45 9.28 -3.30
N VAL A 49 8.29 8.53 -2.58
CA VAL A 49 9.65 8.19 -2.99
C VAL A 49 9.66 6.75 -3.49
N SER A 50 10.11 6.53 -4.72
CA SER A 50 10.12 5.21 -5.35
C SER A 50 11.53 4.80 -5.80
N LEU A 51 11.82 3.50 -5.78
CA LEU A 51 13.04 2.95 -6.34
C LEU A 51 13.10 3.26 -7.85
N GLY A 52 14.30 3.61 -8.33
CA GLY A 52 14.52 4.03 -9.71
C GLY A 52 14.06 5.46 -10.02
N GLN A 53 13.49 6.19 -9.06
CA GLN A 53 13.11 7.58 -9.26
C GLN A 53 14.35 8.47 -9.44
N ALA A 54 14.27 9.43 -10.36
CA ALA A 54 15.35 10.40 -10.56
C ALA A 54 15.41 11.39 -9.38
N VAL A 55 16.62 11.66 -8.89
CA VAL A 55 16.85 12.52 -7.71
C VAL A 55 16.26 13.93 -7.88
N GLU A 56 16.26 14.46 -9.11
CA GLU A 56 15.72 15.77 -9.45
C GLU A 56 14.18 15.86 -9.35
N SER A 57 13.50 14.71 -9.38
CA SER A 57 12.05 14.63 -9.24
C SER A 57 11.60 14.48 -7.78
N LEU A 58 12.55 14.36 -6.84
CA LEU A 58 12.24 14.20 -5.42
C LEU A 58 11.74 15.54 -4.84
N PRO A 59 10.70 15.51 -3.99
CA PRO A 59 10.18 16.73 -3.36
C PRO A 59 11.08 17.17 -2.19
N GLY A 60 11.77 18.30 -2.35
CA GLY A 60 12.57 18.92 -1.28
C GLY A 60 13.71 18.06 -0.73
N PRO A 61 14.54 17.41 -1.57
CA PRO A 61 15.63 16.57 -1.10
C PRO A 61 16.68 17.41 -0.38
N GLU A 62 16.94 17.08 0.87
CA GLU A 62 18.11 17.58 1.60
C GLU A 62 19.26 16.59 1.39
N LYS A 63 20.34 17.06 0.74
CA LYS A 63 21.52 16.22 0.50
C LYS A 63 22.31 16.05 1.78
N GLN A 64 22.68 14.81 2.09
CA GLN A 64 23.62 14.49 3.15
C GLN A 64 25.03 14.26 2.59
N GLU A 65 26.06 14.46 3.42
CA GLU A 65 27.46 14.34 3.02
C GLU A 65 27.88 12.92 2.59
N ASN A 66 27.08 11.91 2.91
CA ASN A 66 27.33 10.49 2.64
C ASN A 66 26.69 9.97 1.34
N GLY A 67 26.14 10.85 0.49
CA GLY A 67 25.48 10.46 -0.76
C GLY A 67 24.03 9.97 -0.58
N THR A 68 23.44 10.17 0.59
CA THR A 68 22.01 9.99 0.82
C THR A 68 21.26 11.32 0.69
N VAL A 69 19.95 11.22 0.50
CA VAL A 69 19.03 12.35 0.53
C VAL A 69 17.90 12.06 1.51
N THR A 70 17.46 13.07 2.26
CA THR A 70 16.25 12.99 3.08
C THR A 70 15.10 13.66 2.34
N VAL A 71 13.95 12.97 2.25
CA VAL A 71 12.85 13.34 1.34
C VAL A 71 11.48 13.00 1.96
N PRO A 72 10.60 14.00 2.15
CA PRO A 72 10.06 14.47 3.46
C PRO A 72 10.65 13.91 4.78
N PRO A 73 10.36 14.53 5.94
CA PRO A 73 11.00 14.17 7.21
C PRO A 73 10.78 12.70 7.58
N GLY A 74 11.88 12.02 7.90
CA GLY A 74 11.90 10.62 8.36
C GLY A 74 12.18 9.57 7.28
N ILE A 75 12.09 9.92 5.99
CA ILE A 75 12.41 9.02 4.87
C ILE A 75 13.77 9.42 4.29
N SER A 76 14.66 8.45 4.22
CA SER A 76 16.01 8.55 3.66
C SER A 76 16.11 7.70 2.40
N ALA A 77 16.90 8.14 1.44
CA ALA A 77 17.16 7.40 0.21
C ALA A 77 18.64 7.47 -0.18
N SER A 78 19.17 6.37 -0.73
CA SER A 78 20.50 6.34 -1.33
C SER A 78 20.39 6.61 -2.82
N ILE A 79 21.30 7.46 -3.32
CA ILE A 79 21.33 7.86 -4.73
C ILE A 79 22.57 7.26 -5.39
N LYS A 80 22.38 6.64 -6.56
CA LYS A 80 23.46 6.17 -7.42
C LYS A 80 23.13 6.49 -8.87
N ASP A 81 24.08 7.06 -9.60
CA ASP A 81 23.93 7.45 -11.00
C ASP A 81 22.69 8.35 -11.25
N GLY A 82 22.37 9.20 -10.27
CA GLY A 82 21.21 10.11 -10.31
C GLY A 82 19.85 9.45 -9.99
N LEU A 83 19.83 8.16 -9.67
CA LEU A 83 18.63 7.39 -9.38
C LEU A 83 18.58 6.92 -7.92
N VAL A 84 17.37 6.83 -7.37
CA VAL A 84 17.11 6.21 -6.07
C VAL A 84 17.35 4.70 -6.17
N VAL A 85 18.32 4.18 -5.44
CA VAL A 85 18.63 2.74 -5.42
C VAL A 85 18.20 2.03 -4.14
N ASP A 86 17.88 2.80 -3.10
CA ASP A 86 17.42 2.28 -1.83
C ASP A 86 16.67 3.36 -1.06
N ILE A 87 15.69 2.95 -0.26
CA ILE A 87 14.82 3.83 0.53
C ILE A 87 14.57 3.17 1.87
N TRP A 88 14.72 3.94 2.93
CA TRP A 88 14.41 3.50 4.28
C TRP A 88 13.79 4.63 5.10
N LEU A 89 13.10 4.23 6.16
CA LEU A 89 12.54 5.09 7.17
C LEU A 89 13.29 4.79 8.47
N GLU A 90 13.92 5.79 9.08
CA GLU A 90 14.86 5.58 10.21
C GLU A 90 14.18 5.02 11.46
N ASP A 91 13.03 5.58 11.83
CA ASP A 91 12.16 5.05 12.88
C ASP A 91 10.70 5.30 12.52
N ILE A 92 9.91 4.25 12.33
CA ILE A 92 8.48 4.40 11.98
C ILE A 92 7.70 5.18 13.05
N ARG A 93 8.22 5.20 14.27
CA ARG A 93 7.62 5.89 15.41
C ARG A 93 7.94 7.38 15.45
N ALA A 94 8.87 7.84 14.60
CA ALA A 94 9.13 9.27 14.40
C ALA A 94 8.06 9.94 13.52
N LEU A 95 7.22 9.17 12.83
CA LEU A 95 6.11 9.71 12.06
C LEU A 95 4.93 10.07 12.96
N ALA A 96 4.27 11.19 12.67
CA ALA A 96 3.03 11.58 13.36
C ALA A 96 1.80 10.76 12.89
N MET A 97 1.93 10.01 11.81
CA MET A 97 0.82 9.30 11.15
C MET A 97 1.15 7.81 11.01
N PRO A 98 0.13 6.92 10.98
CA PRO A 98 0.35 5.49 10.77
C PRO A 98 1.11 5.17 9.48
N VAL A 99 1.81 4.04 9.49
CA VAL A 99 2.46 3.47 8.31
C VAL A 99 1.61 2.32 7.77
N ILE A 100 1.44 2.23 6.45
CA ILE A 100 0.65 1.16 5.83
C ILE A 100 1.59 0.29 5.01
N ILE A 101 1.87 -0.92 5.48
CA ILE A 101 2.77 -1.86 4.81
C ILE A 101 1.96 -3.02 4.27
N ALA A 102 1.95 -3.21 2.93
CA ALA A 102 1.21 -4.29 2.28
C ALA A 102 -0.26 -4.40 2.75
N GLY A 103 -0.92 -3.25 2.97
CA GLY A 103 -2.30 -3.16 3.46
C GLY A 103 -2.47 -3.29 4.98
N VAL A 104 -1.39 -3.53 5.73
CA VAL A 104 -1.40 -3.59 7.19
C VAL A 104 -1.09 -2.21 7.77
N THR A 105 -1.98 -1.68 8.60
CA THR A 105 -1.77 -0.40 9.29
C THR A 105 -0.97 -0.61 10.57
N ILE A 106 0.13 0.11 10.69
CA ILE A 106 1.02 0.13 11.85
C ILE A 106 0.88 1.48 12.55
N PRO A 107 0.35 1.50 13.79
CA PRO A 107 0.30 2.72 14.60
C PRO A 107 1.71 3.28 14.90
N PRO A 108 1.88 4.61 14.97
CA PRO A 108 3.16 5.24 15.30
C PRO A 108 3.74 4.87 16.67
N ASP A 109 2.89 4.43 17.60
CA ASP A 109 3.26 4.06 18.97
C ASP A 109 3.36 2.54 19.16
N ALA A 110 3.22 1.76 18.08
CA ALA A 110 3.28 0.31 18.17
C ALA A 110 4.66 -0.17 18.66
N PRO A 111 4.73 -1.05 19.67
CA PRO A 111 6.00 -1.64 20.10
C PRO A 111 6.51 -2.63 19.04
N LEU A 112 7.82 -2.88 19.04
CA LEU A 112 8.49 -3.77 18.07
C LEU A 112 7.81 -5.13 17.92
N GLU A 113 7.48 -5.79 19.04
CA GLU A 113 6.82 -7.10 18.99
C GLU A 113 5.46 -7.05 18.31
N ARG A 114 4.69 -5.97 18.54
CA ARG A 114 3.42 -5.77 17.86
C ARG A 114 3.60 -5.55 16.36
N ILE A 115 4.63 -4.82 15.96
CA ILE A 115 4.97 -4.57 14.56
C ILE A 115 5.33 -5.90 13.86
N LYS A 116 6.15 -6.74 14.52
CA LYS A 116 6.50 -8.08 14.01
C LYS A 116 5.25 -8.97 13.88
N GLU A 117 4.37 -8.99 14.87
CA GLU A 117 3.10 -9.73 14.79
C GLU A 117 2.25 -9.30 13.59
N LEU A 118 2.12 -7.99 13.38
CA LEU A 118 1.31 -7.41 12.31
C LEU A 118 1.87 -7.74 10.91
N LEU A 119 3.19 -7.78 10.76
CA LEU A 119 3.87 -8.04 9.48
C LEU A 119 4.07 -9.54 9.19
N GLY A 120 3.60 -10.40 10.10
CA GLY A 120 3.71 -11.84 10.01
C GLY A 120 5.07 -12.37 10.50
N PRO A 121 5.33 -13.68 10.37
CA PRO A 121 6.56 -14.26 10.88
C PRO A 121 7.77 -13.54 10.26
N CYS A 122 8.64 -13.04 11.14
CA CYS A 122 9.88 -12.40 10.74
C CYS A 122 11.07 -13.30 11.09
N GLN A 123 12.00 -13.44 10.15
CA GLN A 123 13.24 -14.18 10.36
C GLN A 123 14.37 -13.20 10.62
N GLU A 124 15.10 -13.41 11.70
CA GLU A 124 16.29 -12.63 12.00
C GLU A 124 17.38 -12.89 10.95
N VAL A 125 18.02 -11.82 10.50
CA VAL A 125 19.12 -11.85 9.55
C VAL A 125 20.28 -11.05 10.14
N PRO A 126 21.44 -11.66 10.36
CA PRO A 126 22.60 -10.94 10.87
C PRO A 126 23.15 -10.01 9.79
N VAL A 127 23.34 -8.74 10.14
CA VAL A 127 23.91 -7.72 9.24
C VAL A 127 24.94 -6.90 9.99
N LYS A 128 25.98 -6.43 9.30
CA LYS A 128 26.93 -5.48 9.91
C LYS A 128 26.18 -4.18 10.21
N GLY A 129 26.11 -3.79 11.48
CA GLY A 129 25.53 -2.50 11.87
C GLY A 129 24.23 -2.55 12.69
N GLY A 130 23.63 -3.73 12.90
CA GLY A 130 22.41 -3.87 13.70
C GLY A 130 21.77 -5.25 13.57
N MET A 131 20.60 -5.41 14.19
CA MET A 131 19.74 -6.59 13.96
C MET A 131 18.70 -6.24 12.92
N PHE A 132 18.41 -7.20 12.04
CA PHE A 132 17.36 -7.04 11.05
C PHE A 132 16.44 -8.25 11.00
N PHE A 133 15.18 -8.01 10.66
CA PHE A 133 14.16 -9.02 10.55
C PHE A 133 13.48 -8.92 9.19
N ASN A 134 13.53 -9.99 8.40
CA ASN A 134 12.81 -10.09 7.14
C ASN A 134 11.41 -10.64 7.43
N CYS A 135 10.37 -9.84 7.23
CA CYS A 135 9.00 -10.22 7.54
C CYS A 135 8.25 -10.69 6.27
N LYS A 136 7.22 -11.53 6.46
CA LYS A 136 6.38 -12.07 5.37
C LYS A 136 5.76 -10.96 4.49
N ALA A 137 5.50 -9.79 5.07
CA ALA A 137 5.02 -8.62 4.34
C ALA A 137 5.98 -8.06 3.28
N GLY A 138 7.17 -8.66 3.08
CA GLY A 138 8.14 -8.26 2.05
C GLY A 138 9.04 -7.11 2.47
N VAL A 139 8.97 -6.68 3.72
CA VAL A 139 9.82 -5.61 4.27
C VAL A 139 10.87 -6.13 5.22
N ALA A 140 11.93 -5.35 5.32
CA ALA A 140 13.00 -5.47 6.29
C ALA A 140 12.75 -4.52 7.46
N ILE A 141 12.70 -5.04 8.68
CA ILE A 141 12.72 -4.24 9.91
C ILE A 141 14.16 -4.22 10.44
N GLY A 142 14.74 -3.04 10.65
CA GLY A 142 16.01 -2.85 11.33
C GLY A 142 15.81 -2.35 12.76
N THR A 143 16.64 -2.81 13.69
CA THR A 143 16.68 -2.31 15.07
C THR A 143 18.11 -2.04 15.49
N ASP A 144 18.29 -1.53 16.70
CA ASP A 144 19.61 -1.40 17.28
C ASP A 144 20.28 -2.77 17.51
N PHE A 145 21.61 -2.75 17.74
CA PHE A 145 22.45 -3.96 17.84
C PHE A 145 21.99 -4.98 18.89
N LEU A 146 21.25 -4.56 19.91
CA LEU A 146 20.74 -5.44 20.96
C LEU A 146 19.37 -6.05 20.63
N GLY A 147 18.73 -5.63 19.54
CA GLY A 147 17.38 -6.08 19.18
C GLY A 147 16.28 -5.47 20.05
N GLU A 148 16.61 -4.47 20.87
CA GLU A 148 15.67 -3.86 21.84
C GLU A 148 14.62 -2.96 21.17
N GLY A 149 14.84 -2.57 19.91
CA GLY A 149 13.90 -1.73 19.17
C GLY A 149 13.93 -0.27 19.62
N ARG A 150 15.12 0.24 19.97
CA ARG A 150 15.29 1.67 20.29
C ARG A 150 14.96 2.58 19.11
N PHE A 151 15.12 2.07 17.89
CA PHE A 151 14.50 2.56 16.65
C PHE A 151 13.90 1.36 15.92
N VAL A 152 12.91 1.61 15.07
CA VAL A 152 12.36 0.59 14.16
C VAL A 152 12.47 1.10 12.73
N GLN A 153 13.56 0.74 12.09
CA GLN A 153 13.84 1.11 10.70
C GLN A 153 13.03 0.23 9.75
N VAL A 154 12.48 0.79 8.68
CA VAL A 154 11.86 0.00 7.59
C VAL A 154 12.57 0.29 6.29
N ARG A 155 12.94 -0.74 5.53
CA ARG A 155 13.67 -0.61 4.26
C ARG A 155 12.98 -1.39 3.15
N VAL A 156 12.88 -0.79 1.96
CA VAL A 156 12.23 -1.39 0.78
C VAL A 156 13.19 -1.78 -0.34
N GLY A 157 14.44 -1.32 -0.33
CA GLY A 157 15.43 -1.66 -1.35
C GLY A 157 15.96 -3.10 -1.26
N PRO A 158 16.52 -3.64 -2.37
CA PRO A 158 17.18 -4.95 -2.37
C PRO A 158 18.40 -4.96 -1.45
N ARG A 159 18.60 -6.06 -0.73
CA ARG A 159 19.81 -6.33 0.08
C ARG A 159 20.85 -7.11 -0.71
#